data_AF-A0A0N1FJS1-F1
#
_entry.id   AF-A0A0N1FJS1-F1
#
_cell.length_a   1.000
_cell.length_b   1.000
_cell.length_c   1.000
_cell.angle_alpha   90.00
_cell.angle_beta   90.00
_cell.angle_gamma   90.00
#
_symmetry.space_group_name_H-M   'P 1'
#
loop_
_entity.id
_entity.type
_entity.pdbx_description
1 polymer ?
#
loop_
_entity_poly.entity_id
_entity_poly.type
_entity_poly.pdbx_seq_one_letter_code
_entity_poly.pdbx_strand_id
1 'polypeptide(L)'
;MRHSPAFAVLRPAFAALFGFALLVGLLGACAGQPEEGRKCVGDFATLLACLPDGLAKGPVTLTLDPGTGYQGSELNRRLAERQVWEHRDQLAVEVPKGVRTGEGGTVLLVLAGHRRVARNARIDGLGTESRNDLGNLGICDEGKEKESCDAVASGAQGGDLIDQGLADDLYSNSRTPLLLSIGGVLVVLLAAFVYLVRRSGGPGTPQGRPLAAAGIGAVPPQHPNGYDEPTTPLRSYGRTVGPRTGPARTAVVRTGLHPQGYVELDRVLYRAVWAEPHRPPPGPGGLVDVTESRGEGHIPDVLYAYPSAQSAQSARRHVK
;
A
#
# COMPACT_ATOMS: atom_id res chain seq x y z
N MET A 1 0.98 61.87 29.70
CA MET A 1 1.05 60.41 29.87
C MET A 1 -0.22 59.80 29.27
N ARG A 2 -0.14 59.28 28.04
CA ARG A 2 -1.27 58.61 27.36
C ARG A 2 -0.83 57.17 27.10
N HIS A 3 -1.51 56.22 27.74
CA HIS A 3 -1.31 54.80 27.48
C HIS A 3 -2.11 54.39 26.24
N SER A 4 -1.42 53.87 25.23
CA SER A 4 -2.01 53.22 24.07
C SER A 4 -2.32 51.75 24.38
N PRO A 5 -3.57 51.27 24.23
CA PRO A 5 -3.88 49.84 24.22
C PRO A 5 -4.06 49.38 22.77
N ALA A 6 -3.04 48.75 22.18
CA ALA A 6 -3.13 48.23 20.82
C ALA A 6 -2.34 46.92 20.65
N PHE A 7 -2.60 45.91 21.47
CA PHE A 7 -2.08 44.54 21.24
C PHE A 7 -3.04 43.51 21.84
N ALA A 8 -4.21 43.29 21.22
CA ALA A 8 -5.14 42.26 21.72
C ALA A 8 -6.09 41.67 20.66
N VAL A 9 -5.70 41.55 19.38
CA VAL A 9 -6.56 40.87 18.39
C VAL A 9 -5.74 40.15 17.32
N LEU A 10 -5.04 39.06 17.66
CA LEU A 10 -4.35 38.24 16.65
C LEU A 10 -4.08 36.79 17.10
N ARG A 11 -4.94 36.22 17.96
CA ARG A 11 -4.73 34.87 18.55
C ARG A 11 -5.66 33.70 18.16
N PRO A 12 -6.82 33.83 17.47
CA PRO A 12 -7.67 32.65 17.24
C PRO A 12 -7.38 31.87 15.94
N ALA A 13 -6.65 32.42 14.96
CA ALA A 13 -6.52 31.76 13.65
C ALA A 13 -5.53 30.58 13.62
N PHE A 14 -4.51 30.57 14.49
CA PHE A 14 -3.50 29.50 14.51
C PHE A 14 -3.94 28.21 15.21
N ALA A 15 -4.92 28.28 16.12
CA ALA A 15 -5.40 27.11 16.85
C ALA A 15 -6.29 26.18 15.98
N ALA A 16 -7.00 26.72 14.99
CA ALA A 16 -7.89 25.94 14.13
C ALA A 16 -7.14 25.06 13.11
N LEU A 17 -5.96 25.49 12.64
CA LEU A 17 -5.14 24.72 11.68
C LEU A 17 -4.43 23.53 12.33
N PHE A 18 -4.04 23.63 13.61
CA PHE A 18 -3.37 22.54 14.33
C PHE A 18 -4.34 21.41 14.74
N GLY A 19 -5.59 21.74 15.05
CA GLY A 19 -6.60 20.73 15.39
C GLY A 19 -6.96 19.80 14.22
N PHE A 20 -6.96 20.32 12.99
CA PHE A 20 -7.35 19.54 11.80
C PHE A 20 -6.25 18.58 11.33
N ALA A 21 -4.97 18.97 11.44
CA ALA A 21 -3.84 18.10 11.13
C ALA A 21 -3.75 16.90 12.09
N LEU A 22 -4.10 17.09 13.37
CA LEU A 22 -4.09 16.02 14.36
C LEU A 22 -5.21 14.99 14.11
N LEU A 23 -6.38 15.44 13.62
CA LEU A 23 -7.54 14.58 13.37
C LEU A 23 -7.36 13.72 12.09
N VAL A 24 -6.68 14.26 11.07
CA VAL A 24 -6.32 13.48 9.86
C VAL A 24 -5.19 12.48 10.16
N GLY A 25 -4.27 12.81 11.08
CA GLY A 25 -3.20 11.90 11.50
C GLY A 25 -3.69 10.69 12.30
N LEU A 26 -4.75 10.83 13.10
CA LEU A 26 -5.28 9.74 13.94
C LEU A 26 -6.14 8.73 13.18
N LEU A 27 -6.74 9.10 12.04
CA LEU A 27 -7.55 8.18 11.22
C LEU A 27 -6.71 7.22 10.35
N GLY A 28 -5.40 7.46 10.21
CA GLY A 28 -4.50 6.61 9.41
C GLY A 28 -3.92 5.39 10.15
N ALA A 29 -4.12 5.26 11.46
CA ALA A 29 -3.42 4.29 12.30
C ALA A 29 -4.17 2.96 12.55
N CYS A 30 -5.41 2.81 12.06
CA CYS A 30 -6.18 1.57 12.20
C CYS A 30 -6.20 0.75 10.90
N ALA A 31 -5.09 0.69 10.17
CA ALA A 31 -4.88 -0.41 9.23
C ALA A 31 -4.21 -1.54 10.03
N GLY A 32 -5.05 -2.38 10.65
CA GLY A 32 -4.57 -3.62 11.28
C GLY A 32 -3.70 -4.36 10.27
N GLN A 33 -2.46 -4.65 10.64
CA GLN A 33 -1.59 -5.44 9.78
C GLN A 33 -2.23 -6.83 9.63
N PRO A 34 -2.37 -7.36 8.40
CA PRO A 34 -2.83 -8.73 8.21
C PRO A 34 -1.83 -9.64 8.92
N GLU A 35 -2.24 -10.29 10.01
CA GLU A 35 -1.43 -11.33 10.62
C GLU A 35 -1.16 -12.39 9.55
N GLU A 36 0.12 -12.75 9.36
CA GLU A 36 0.51 -13.79 8.42
C GLU A 36 -0.24 -15.08 8.75
N GLY A 37 -1.26 -15.38 7.94
CA GLY A 37 -2.25 -16.40 8.20
C GLY A 37 -1.61 -17.75 8.49
N ARG A 38 -2.04 -18.35 9.61
CA ARG A 38 -1.78 -19.76 9.90
C ARG A 38 -2.21 -20.58 8.69
N LYS A 39 -1.26 -21.29 8.06
CA LYS A 39 -1.53 -22.09 6.85
C LYS A 39 -2.44 -23.26 7.22
N CYS A 40 -3.73 -23.14 6.89
CA CYS A 40 -4.66 -24.25 6.92
C CYS A 40 -4.32 -25.17 5.73
N VAL A 41 -3.51 -26.22 5.98
CA VAL A 41 -3.14 -27.21 4.97
C VAL A 41 -4.03 -28.44 5.17
N GLY A 42 -4.74 -28.85 4.12
CA GLY A 42 -5.61 -30.02 4.17
C GLY A 42 -6.56 -30.08 2.98
N ASP A 43 -7.51 -31.00 3.05
CA ASP A 43 -8.65 -31.03 2.14
C ASP A 43 -9.60 -29.86 2.37
N PHE A 44 -10.59 -29.71 1.50
CA PHE A 44 -11.56 -28.62 1.55
C PHE A 44 -12.28 -28.52 2.90
N ALA A 45 -12.72 -29.64 3.47
CA ALA A 45 -13.38 -29.67 4.77
C ALA A 45 -12.43 -29.25 5.91
N THR A 46 -11.16 -29.65 5.86
CA THR A 46 -10.13 -29.23 6.83
C THR A 46 -9.85 -27.74 6.72
N LEU A 47 -9.77 -27.22 5.50
CA LEU A 47 -9.61 -25.79 5.24
C LEU A 47 -10.79 -24.99 5.81
N LEU A 48 -12.02 -25.43 5.53
CA LEU A 48 -13.22 -24.80 6.07
C LEU A 48 -13.31 -24.89 7.60
N ALA A 49 -12.90 -26.01 8.22
CA ALA A 49 -12.92 -26.15 9.67
C ALA A 49 -11.88 -25.25 10.37
N CYS A 50 -10.82 -24.84 9.67
CA CYS A 50 -9.75 -23.99 10.19
C CYS A 50 -10.07 -22.48 10.10
N LEU A 51 -10.96 -22.09 9.19
CA LEU A 51 -11.35 -20.70 8.92
C LEU A 51 -12.07 -19.99 10.09
N PRO A 52 -13.04 -20.60 10.79
CA PRO A 52 -13.86 -19.92 11.79
C PRO A 52 -13.07 -19.28 12.94
N ASP A 53 -12.02 -19.96 13.42
CA ASP A 53 -11.16 -19.43 14.49
C ASP A 53 -10.44 -18.14 14.06
N GLY A 54 -10.17 -17.98 12.76
CA GLY A 54 -9.63 -16.76 12.18
C GLY A 54 -10.71 -15.71 12.00
N LEU A 55 -11.85 -16.08 11.44
CA LEU A 55 -12.97 -15.17 11.16
C LEU A 55 -13.54 -14.53 12.43
N ALA A 56 -13.56 -15.27 13.54
CA ALA A 56 -13.98 -14.74 14.84
C ALA A 56 -13.03 -13.67 15.41
N LYS A 57 -11.79 -13.59 14.91
CA LYS A 57 -10.77 -12.63 15.38
C LYS A 57 -10.66 -11.39 14.49
N GLY A 58 -11.23 -11.44 13.29
CA GLY A 58 -11.27 -10.32 12.36
C GLY A 58 -11.22 -10.77 10.89
N PRO A 59 -10.97 -9.81 9.97
CA PRO A 59 -10.96 -10.08 8.54
C PRO A 59 -9.86 -11.08 8.15
N VAL A 60 -10.22 -12.07 7.34
CA VAL A 60 -9.32 -13.09 6.81
C VAL A 60 -9.34 -13.03 5.28
N THR A 61 -8.16 -12.92 4.69
CA THR A 61 -7.98 -13.02 3.23
C THR A 61 -7.44 -14.39 2.86
N LEU A 62 -8.20 -15.14 2.05
CA LEU A 62 -7.83 -16.44 1.53
C LEU A 62 -7.51 -16.33 0.03
N THR A 63 -6.25 -16.52 -0.33
CA THR A 63 -5.85 -16.66 -1.74
C THR A 63 -6.02 -18.12 -2.18
N LEU A 64 -6.82 -18.36 -3.22
CA LEU A 64 -7.09 -19.71 -3.69
C LEU A 64 -5.91 -20.30 -4.46
N ASP A 65 -5.56 -21.53 -4.10
CA ASP A 65 -4.65 -22.38 -4.86
C ASP A 65 -5.38 -23.08 -6.04
N PRO A 66 -4.67 -23.44 -7.11
CA PRO A 66 -5.27 -24.07 -8.29
C PRO A 66 -5.94 -25.41 -7.97
N GLY A 67 -7.19 -25.57 -8.44
CA GLY A 67 -7.89 -26.85 -8.50
C GLY A 67 -8.34 -27.39 -7.14
N THR A 68 -8.82 -26.51 -6.25
CA THR A 68 -9.37 -26.93 -4.96
C THR A 68 -10.63 -27.76 -5.17
N GLY A 69 -10.56 -29.07 -4.92
CA GLY A 69 -11.68 -29.99 -5.07
C GLY A 69 -12.73 -29.83 -3.97
N TYR A 70 -13.97 -30.20 -4.26
CA TYR A 70 -15.07 -30.22 -3.28
C TYR A 70 -15.10 -31.58 -2.57
N GLN A 71 -14.27 -31.76 -1.53
CA GLN A 71 -14.07 -33.03 -0.83
C GLN A 71 -14.46 -32.94 0.65
N GLY A 72 -14.71 -34.10 1.27
CA GLY A 72 -15.14 -34.24 2.67
C GLY A 72 -16.52 -34.86 2.79
N SER A 73 -16.92 -35.28 3.99
CA SER A 73 -18.28 -35.80 4.23
C SER A 73 -19.31 -34.67 4.15
N GLU A 74 -20.51 -34.99 3.63
CA GLU A 74 -21.62 -34.03 3.47
C GLU A 74 -21.92 -33.26 4.77
N LEU A 75 -21.98 -33.97 5.90
CA LEU A 75 -22.23 -33.35 7.21
C LEU A 75 -21.12 -32.36 7.59
N ASN A 76 -19.85 -32.72 7.42
CA ASN A 76 -18.73 -31.85 7.79
C ASN A 76 -18.67 -30.62 6.88
N ARG A 77 -18.91 -30.78 5.58
CA ARG A 77 -18.96 -29.64 4.64
C ARG A 77 -20.08 -28.68 5.02
N ARG A 78 -21.32 -29.17 5.19
CA ARG A 78 -22.46 -28.30 5.54
C ARG A 78 -22.29 -27.55 6.85
N LEU A 79 -21.73 -28.20 7.88
CA LEU A 79 -21.45 -27.55 9.16
C LEU A 79 -20.41 -26.44 8.99
N ALA A 80 -19.34 -26.71 8.24
CA ALA A 80 -18.27 -25.75 8.04
C ALA A 80 -18.70 -24.59 7.11
N GLU A 81 -19.48 -24.88 6.07
CA GLU A 81 -20.09 -23.87 5.17
C GLU A 81 -21.03 -22.93 5.92
N ARG A 82 -21.89 -23.47 6.79
CA ARG A 82 -22.76 -22.66 7.65
C ARG A 82 -21.94 -21.73 8.54
N GLN A 83 -20.88 -22.23 9.16
CA GLN A 83 -20.06 -21.44 10.06
C GLN A 83 -19.29 -20.34 9.33
N VAL A 84 -18.78 -20.62 8.12
CA VAL A 84 -18.17 -19.60 7.27
C VAL A 84 -19.20 -18.57 6.82
N TRP A 85 -20.40 -19.01 6.47
CA TRP A 85 -21.50 -18.13 6.05
C TRP A 85 -21.90 -17.13 7.13
N GLU A 86 -21.97 -17.56 8.39
CA GLU A 86 -22.27 -16.69 9.55
C GLU A 86 -21.26 -15.55 9.72
N HIS A 87 -20.02 -15.72 9.22
CA HIS A 87 -18.94 -14.74 9.30
C HIS A 87 -18.43 -14.28 7.92
N ARG A 88 -19.27 -14.38 6.89
CA ARG A 88 -18.87 -14.12 5.51
C ARG A 88 -18.35 -12.71 5.27
N ASP A 89 -18.83 -11.73 6.01
CA ASP A 89 -18.39 -10.33 5.96
C ASP A 89 -16.93 -10.16 6.38
N GLN A 90 -16.40 -11.10 7.16
CA GLN A 90 -14.99 -11.16 7.55
C GLN A 90 -14.14 -11.94 6.53
N LEU A 91 -14.75 -12.67 5.60
CA LEU A 91 -14.03 -13.48 4.63
C LEU A 91 -13.85 -12.75 3.30
N ALA A 92 -12.59 -12.52 2.93
CA ALA A 92 -12.17 -12.11 1.60
C ALA A 92 -11.53 -13.28 0.84
N VAL A 93 -12.03 -13.59 -0.35
CA VAL A 93 -11.44 -14.62 -1.22
C VAL A 93 -10.79 -13.96 -2.43
N GLU A 94 -9.53 -14.31 -2.68
CA GLU A 94 -8.74 -13.81 -3.79
C GLU A 94 -8.42 -14.93 -4.80
N VAL A 95 -8.73 -14.70 -6.08
CA VAL A 95 -8.45 -15.64 -7.16
C VAL A 95 -7.42 -15.03 -8.13
N PRO A 96 -6.15 -15.49 -8.07
CA PRO A 96 -5.08 -14.91 -8.88
C PRO A 96 -5.24 -15.14 -10.39
N LYS A 97 -4.47 -14.37 -11.16
CA LYS A 97 -4.39 -14.48 -12.62
C LYS A 97 -4.04 -15.91 -13.06
N GLY A 98 -4.86 -16.46 -13.97
CA GLY A 98 -4.63 -17.76 -14.59
C GLY A 98 -4.93 -18.97 -13.69
N VAL A 99 -5.44 -18.75 -12.48
CA VAL A 99 -5.83 -19.83 -11.57
C VAL A 99 -7.21 -20.37 -11.97
N ARG A 100 -7.35 -21.70 -11.88
CA ARG A 100 -8.64 -22.41 -11.93
C ARG A 100 -9.08 -22.72 -10.50
N THR A 101 -10.28 -22.33 -10.11
CA THR A 101 -10.73 -22.46 -8.72
C THR A 101 -10.92 -23.90 -8.28
N GLY A 102 -11.35 -24.80 -9.17
CA GLY A 102 -11.98 -26.05 -8.79
C GLY A 102 -13.36 -25.81 -8.15
N GLU A 103 -14.15 -26.87 -8.00
CA GLU A 103 -15.49 -26.77 -7.43
C GLU A 103 -15.46 -26.24 -5.98
N GLY A 104 -14.52 -26.71 -5.15
CA GLY A 104 -14.40 -26.23 -3.77
C GLY A 104 -13.95 -24.76 -3.70
N GLY A 105 -13.04 -24.35 -4.58
CA GLY A 105 -12.65 -22.94 -4.68
C GLY A 105 -13.82 -22.03 -5.10
N THR A 106 -14.68 -22.51 -5.99
CA THR A 106 -15.90 -21.79 -6.38
C THR A 106 -16.89 -21.68 -5.23
N VAL A 107 -17.07 -22.73 -4.42
CA VAL A 107 -17.90 -22.68 -3.21
C VAL A 107 -17.37 -21.64 -2.22
N LEU A 108 -16.07 -21.60 -1.96
CA LEU A 108 -15.46 -20.56 -1.10
C LEU A 108 -15.69 -19.15 -1.64
N LEU A 109 -15.58 -18.98 -2.96
CA LEU A 109 -15.84 -17.70 -3.60
C LEU A 109 -17.29 -17.25 -3.39
N VAL A 110 -18.27 -18.16 -3.48
CA VAL A 110 -19.69 -17.86 -3.23
C VAL A 110 -19.96 -17.54 -1.75
N LEU A 111 -19.30 -18.26 -0.83
CA LEU A 111 -19.46 -18.05 0.61
C LEU A 111 -18.87 -16.71 1.08
N ALA A 112 -17.87 -16.18 0.40
CA ALA A 112 -17.18 -14.96 0.81
C ALA A 112 -18.06 -13.70 0.70
N GLY A 113 -18.00 -12.82 1.69
CA GLY A 113 -18.60 -11.49 1.64
C GLY A 113 -17.82 -10.55 0.71
N HIS A 114 -16.49 -10.73 0.64
CA HIS A 114 -15.61 -9.95 -0.22
C HIS A 114 -14.93 -10.86 -1.24
N ARG A 115 -15.07 -10.54 -2.52
CA ARG A 115 -14.62 -11.40 -3.63
C ARG A 115 -13.72 -10.58 -4.54
N ARG A 116 -12.47 -11.00 -4.69
CA ARG A 116 -11.49 -10.33 -5.54
C ARG A 116 -10.96 -11.32 -6.56
N VAL A 117 -11.19 -11.07 -7.83
CA VAL A 117 -10.89 -12.03 -8.88
C VAL A 117 -10.02 -11.34 -9.94
N ALA A 118 -9.03 -12.05 -10.47
CA ALA A 118 -8.33 -11.59 -11.65
C ALA A 118 -9.22 -11.77 -12.89
N ARG A 119 -9.27 -10.79 -13.80
CA ARG A 119 -10.10 -10.87 -15.02
C ARG A 119 -9.93 -12.16 -15.83
N ASN A 120 -8.73 -12.73 -15.85
CA ASN A 120 -8.43 -13.95 -16.60
C ASN A 120 -8.36 -15.22 -15.73
N ALA A 121 -8.84 -15.17 -14.49
CA ALA A 121 -9.08 -16.36 -13.69
C ALA A 121 -10.22 -17.18 -14.29
N ARG A 122 -10.19 -18.49 -14.09
CA ARG A 122 -11.25 -19.41 -14.52
C ARG A 122 -11.97 -19.93 -13.29
N ILE A 123 -13.26 -19.65 -13.21
CA ILE A 123 -14.13 -20.08 -12.13
C ILE A 123 -14.82 -21.35 -12.60
N ASP A 124 -14.48 -22.49 -11.99
CA ASP A 124 -15.09 -23.76 -12.35
C ASP A 124 -16.56 -23.81 -11.87
N GLY A 125 -17.40 -24.56 -12.58
CA GLY A 125 -18.83 -24.63 -12.27
C GLY A 125 -19.14 -25.34 -10.97
N LEU A 126 -20.29 -25.02 -10.38
CA LEU A 126 -20.82 -25.75 -9.22
C LEU A 126 -21.47 -27.06 -9.68
N GLY A 127 -21.01 -28.19 -9.12
CA GLY A 127 -21.65 -29.48 -9.30
C GLY A 127 -23.07 -29.53 -8.71
N THR A 128 -23.78 -30.62 -8.96
CA THR A 128 -25.13 -30.79 -8.40
C THR A 128 -25.11 -30.91 -6.88
N GLU A 129 -24.08 -31.57 -6.31
CA GLU A 129 -23.93 -31.74 -4.87
C GLU A 129 -23.70 -30.39 -4.16
N SER A 130 -22.72 -29.60 -4.62
CA SER A 130 -22.43 -28.27 -4.05
C SER A 130 -23.59 -27.30 -4.20
N ARG A 131 -24.30 -27.29 -5.33
CA ARG A 131 -25.52 -26.46 -5.48
C ARG A 131 -26.62 -26.83 -4.50
N ASN A 132 -26.83 -28.12 -4.26
CA ASN A 132 -27.82 -28.58 -3.29
C ASN A 132 -27.41 -28.19 -1.86
N ASP A 133 -26.12 -28.33 -1.52
CA ASP A 133 -25.60 -27.95 -0.20
C ASP A 133 -25.79 -26.44 0.05
N LEU A 134 -25.40 -25.59 -0.90
CA LEU A 134 -25.57 -24.13 -0.82
C LEU A 134 -27.05 -23.71 -0.80
N GLY A 135 -27.89 -24.35 -1.60
CA GLY A 135 -29.34 -24.09 -1.64
C GLY A 135 -30.03 -24.48 -0.33
N ASN A 136 -29.66 -25.61 0.28
CA ASN A 136 -30.21 -26.04 1.58
C ASN A 136 -29.84 -25.09 2.74
N LEU A 137 -28.78 -24.30 2.58
CA LEU A 137 -28.37 -23.25 3.51
C LEU A 137 -29.04 -21.90 3.22
N GLY A 138 -29.82 -21.80 2.14
CA GLY A 138 -30.47 -20.57 1.69
C GLY A 138 -29.51 -19.53 1.09
N ILE A 139 -28.26 -19.93 0.79
CA ILE A 139 -27.22 -19.02 0.28
C ILE A 139 -27.59 -18.54 -1.12
N CYS A 140 -28.18 -19.39 -1.95
CA CYS A 140 -28.52 -19.09 -3.34
C CYS A 140 -29.98 -18.64 -3.53
N ASP A 141 -30.71 -18.32 -2.46
CA ASP A 141 -32.16 -18.11 -2.55
C ASP A 141 -32.53 -16.71 -3.06
N GLU A 142 -31.78 -15.69 -2.63
CA GLU A 142 -32.13 -14.29 -2.88
C GLU A 142 -30.92 -13.37 -3.07
N GLY A 143 -31.19 -12.15 -3.54
CA GLY A 143 -30.22 -11.06 -3.58
C GLY A 143 -29.04 -11.30 -4.53
N LYS A 144 -27.90 -10.74 -4.14
CA LYS A 144 -26.65 -10.84 -4.92
C LYS A 144 -26.09 -12.25 -4.89
N GLU A 145 -26.42 -13.04 -3.88
CA GLU A 145 -25.88 -14.37 -3.68
C GLU A 145 -26.54 -15.38 -4.60
N LYS A 146 -27.84 -15.23 -4.86
CA LYS A 146 -28.50 -15.90 -5.99
C LYS A 146 -27.83 -15.58 -7.32
N GLU A 147 -27.63 -14.30 -7.64
CA GLU A 147 -26.95 -13.88 -8.89
C GLU A 147 -25.55 -14.49 -8.98
N SER A 148 -24.86 -14.60 -7.84
CA SER A 148 -23.53 -15.21 -7.77
C SER A 148 -23.57 -16.70 -8.04
N CYS A 149 -24.48 -17.44 -7.42
CA CYS A 149 -24.68 -18.86 -7.66
C CYS A 149 -25.06 -19.14 -9.13
N ASP A 150 -25.95 -18.32 -9.70
CA ASP A 150 -26.36 -18.43 -11.10
C ASP A 150 -25.19 -18.16 -12.06
N ALA A 151 -24.40 -17.12 -11.79
CA ALA A 151 -23.25 -16.77 -12.60
C ALA A 151 -22.16 -17.86 -12.61
N VAL A 152 -21.96 -18.58 -11.49
CA VAL A 152 -20.96 -19.65 -11.41
C VAL A 152 -21.52 -21.05 -11.64
N ALA A 153 -22.84 -21.21 -11.85
CA ALA A 153 -23.47 -22.53 -11.95
C ALA A 153 -22.84 -23.42 -13.04
N SER A 154 -22.52 -22.84 -14.19
CA SER A 154 -21.84 -23.53 -15.31
C SER A 154 -20.35 -23.19 -15.44
N GLY A 155 -19.81 -22.44 -14.48
CA GLY A 155 -18.49 -21.82 -14.55
C GLY A 155 -18.51 -20.48 -15.31
N ALA A 156 -17.50 -19.64 -15.03
CA ALA A 156 -17.39 -18.28 -15.54
C ALA A 156 -15.92 -17.86 -15.69
N GLN A 157 -15.67 -16.77 -16.43
CA GLN A 157 -14.38 -16.07 -16.32
C GLN A 157 -14.45 -15.02 -15.22
N GLY A 158 -13.30 -14.73 -14.62
CA GLY A 158 -13.21 -13.67 -13.62
C GLY A 158 -13.69 -12.32 -14.13
N GLY A 159 -13.45 -12.01 -15.40
CA GLY A 159 -13.95 -10.81 -16.07
C GLY A 159 -15.48 -10.71 -16.04
N ASP A 160 -16.18 -11.83 -16.26
CA ASP A 160 -17.65 -11.84 -16.28
C ASP A 160 -18.22 -11.48 -14.90
N LEU A 161 -17.62 -12.00 -13.82
CA LEU A 161 -18.02 -11.68 -12.44
C LEU A 161 -17.74 -10.22 -12.09
N ILE A 162 -16.63 -9.66 -12.58
CA ILE A 162 -16.27 -8.26 -12.36
C ILE A 162 -17.23 -7.33 -13.09
N ASP A 163 -17.51 -7.62 -14.35
CA ASP A 163 -18.35 -6.78 -15.19
C ASP A 163 -19.83 -6.80 -14.74
N GLN A 164 -20.26 -7.88 -14.07
CA GLN A 164 -21.57 -7.98 -13.40
C GLN A 164 -21.60 -7.35 -11.99
N GLY A 165 -20.47 -6.87 -11.46
CA GLY A 165 -20.39 -6.32 -10.11
C GLY A 165 -20.55 -7.36 -8.99
N LEU A 166 -20.29 -8.64 -9.29
CA LEU A 166 -20.31 -9.77 -8.35
C LEU A 166 -18.94 -10.00 -7.71
N ALA A 167 -17.87 -9.47 -8.30
CA ALA A 167 -16.52 -9.48 -7.73
C ALA A 167 -15.78 -8.18 -8.03
N ASP A 168 -14.84 -7.82 -7.16
CA ASP A 168 -13.88 -6.76 -7.42
C ASP A 168 -12.70 -7.28 -8.26
N ASP A 169 -12.13 -6.42 -9.10
CA ASP A 169 -10.92 -6.75 -9.83
C ASP A 169 -9.71 -6.74 -8.87
N LEU A 170 -9.03 -7.89 -8.76
CA LEU A 170 -7.89 -8.09 -7.86
C LEU A 170 -6.75 -7.08 -8.12
N TYR A 171 -6.56 -6.67 -9.38
CA TYR A 171 -5.49 -5.75 -9.79
C TYR A 171 -5.98 -4.33 -10.03
N SER A 172 -7.29 -4.09 -9.94
CA SER A 172 -7.78 -2.72 -9.95
C SER A 172 -7.35 -2.05 -8.66
N ASN A 173 -6.51 -1.03 -8.80
CA ASN A 173 -6.20 -0.13 -7.71
C ASN A 173 -7.47 0.69 -7.41
N SER A 174 -8.37 0.13 -6.60
CA SER A 174 -9.60 0.77 -6.09
C SER A 174 -9.33 2.02 -5.23
N ARG A 175 -8.09 2.53 -5.18
CA ARG A 175 -7.74 3.82 -4.58
C ARG A 175 -8.25 5.00 -5.40
N THR A 176 -8.66 4.82 -6.65
CA THR A 176 -9.17 5.91 -7.50
C THR A 176 -10.38 6.64 -6.92
N PRO A 177 -11.47 5.99 -6.45
CA PRO A 177 -12.60 6.68 -5.84
C PRO A 177 -12.23 7.41 -4.54
N LEU A 178 -11.33 6.86 -3.73
CA LEU A 178 -10.88 7.49 -2.48
C LEU A 178 -10.00 8.72 -2.75
N LEU A 179 -9.16 8.69 -3.77
CA LEU A 179 -8.39 9.86 -4.20
C LEU A 179 -9.29 10.96 -4.79
N LEU A 180 -10.36 10.58 -5.52
CA LEU A 180 -11.34 11.54 -6.01
C LEU A 180 -12.15 12.17 -4.88
N SER A 181 -12.55 11.40 -3.86
CA SER A 181 -13.26 11.96 -2.70
C SER A 181 -12.37 12.90 -1.88
N ILE A 182 -11.12 12.53 -1.62
CA ILE A 182 -10.12 13.40 -0.96
C ILE A 182 -9.90 14.67 -1.79
N GLY A 183 -9.76 14.55 -3.11
CA GLY A 183 -9.62 15.69 -4.02
C GLY A 183 -10.81 16.65 -3.93
N GLY A 184 -12.04 16.12 -3.93
CA GLY A 184 -13.26 16.92 -3.77
C GLY A 184 -13.31 17.66 -2.43
N VAL A 185 -13.02 16.96 -1.33
CA VAL A 185 -12.97 17.57 0.01
C VAL A 185 -11.91 18.67 0.10
N LEU A 186 -10.73 18.45 -0.49
CA LEU A 186 -9.66 19.45 -0.53
C LEU A 186 -10.08 20.72 -1.27
N VAL A 187 -10.74 20.57 -2.43
CA VAL A 187 -11.26 21.72 -3.21
C VAL A 187 -12.28 22.52 -2.41
N VAL A 188 -13.20 21.85 -1.71
CA VAL A 188 -14.20 22.50 -0.85
C VAL A 188 -13.52 23.25 0.30
N LEU A 189 -12.52 22.65 0.95
CA LEU A 189 -11.75 23.29 2.02
C LEU A 189 -10.98 24.52 1.52
N LEU A 190 -10.34 24.44 0.35
CA LEU A 190 -9.64 25.56 -0.26
C LEU A 190 -10.60 26.70 -0.63
N ALA A 191 -11.77 26.38 -1.18
CA ALA A 191 -12.79 27.38 -1.50
C ALA A 191 -13.31 28.08 -0.23
N ALA A 192 -13.58 27.32 0.83
CA ALA A 192 -13.99 27.87 2.13
C ALA A 192 -12.88 28.76 2.73
N PHE A 193 -11.61 28.34 2.64
CA PHE A 193 -10.47 29.13 3.10
C PHE A 193 -10.34 30.46 2.33
N VAL A 194 -10.40 30.44 1.00
CA VAL A 194 -10.36 31.66 0.17
C VAL A 194 -11.53 32.58 0.50
N TYR A 195 -12.73 32.01 0.69
CA TYR A 195 -13.91 32.77 1.10
C TYR A 195 -13.70 33.47 2.45
N LEU A 196 -13.15 32.77 3.45
CA LEU A 196 -12.83 33.33 4.77
C LEU A 196 -11.77 34.43 4.69
N VAL A 197 -10.70 34.24 3.90
CA VAL A 197 -9.67 35.27 3.69
C VAL A 197 -10.28 36.53 3.07
N ARG A 198 -11.09 36.39 2.01
CA ARG A 198 -11.77 37.53 1.39
C ARG A 198 -12.73 38.24 2.33
N ARG A 199 -13.44 37.49 3.18
CA ARG A 199 -14.36 38.06 4.17
C ARG A 199 -13.62 38.75 5.33
N SER A 200 -12.45 38.26 5.71
CA SER A 200 -11.62 38.85 6.78
C SER A 200 -10.83 40.07 6.32
N GLY A 201 -10.54 40.18 5.01
CA GLY A 201 -9.99 41.38 4.37
C GLY A 201 -11.02 42.49 4.20
N GLY A 202 -11.75 42.83 5.27
CA GLY A 202 -12.68 43.96 5.29
C GLY A 202 -12.04 45.25 4.77
N PRO A 203 -12.86 46.22 4.33
CA PRO A 203 -12.42 47.41 3.61
C PRO A 203 -11.42 48.21 4.45
N GLY A 204 -10.14 47.94 4.27
CA GLY A 204 -9.07 48.79 4.71
C GLY A 204 -9.25 50.12 3.99
N THR A 205 -9.72 51.13 4.73
CA THR A 205 -9.74 52.52 4.29
C THR A 205 -8.43 52.83 3.58
N PRO A 206 -8.45 53.26 2.31
CA PRO A 206 -7.25 53.75 1.66
C PRO A 206 -6.83 55.04 2.35
N GLN A 207 -5.94 54.95 3.36
CA GLN A 207 -5.19 56.11 3.81
C GLN A 207 -4.13 56.39 2.75
N GLY A 208 -4.57 57.08 1.70
CA GLY A 208 -3.70 57.82 0.81
C GLY A 208 -2.92 58.83 1.64
N ARG A 209 -1.61 58.65 1.70
CA ARG A 209 -0.68 59.73 2.05
C ARG A 209 0.17 59.99 0.81
N PRO A 210 -0.13 61.04 0.03
CA PRO A 210 0.73 61.43 -1.07
C PRO A 210 2.02 62.00 -0.47
N LEU A 211 3.15 61.34 -0.71
CA LEU A 211 4.46 61.95 -0.50
C LEU A 211 4.97 62.45 -1.85
N ALA A 212 5.09 63.77 -1.90
CA ALA A 212 5.56 64.54 -3.01
C ALA A 212 7.00 64.19 -3.39
N ALA A 213 7.26 64.34 -4.68
CA ALA A 213 8.56 64.26 -5.32
C ALA A 213 9.51 65.38 -4.86
N ALA A 214 10.79 65.06 -4.70
CA ALA A 214 11.94 65.83 -5.19
C ALA A 214 13.24 65.12 -4.77
N GLY A 215 14.10 64.80 -5.73
CA GLY A 215 15.41 64.21 -5.43
C GLY A 215 16.13 63.69 -6.67
N ILE A 216 16.59 64.62 -7.49
CA ILE A 216 17.50 64.40 -8.62
C ILE A 216 18.84 63.84 -8.12
N GLY A 217 19.35 62.83 -8.82
CA GLY A 217 20.79 62.59 -8.95
C GLY A 217 21.40 61.53 -8.02
N ALA A 218 21.62 60.34 -8.57
CA ALA A 218 22.89 59.61 -8.47
C ALA A 218 22.79 58.29 -9.27
N VAL A 219 23.45 58.26 -10.44
CA VAL A 219 23.92 57.03 -11.08
C VAL A 219 25.18 56.60 -10.32
N PRO A 220 25.24 55.38 -9.74
CA PRO A 220 26.25 54.41 -10.17
C PRO A 220 25.82 52.94 -9.89
N PRO A 221 26.72 51.96 -10.09
CA PRO A 221 27.20 51.43 -11.36
C PRO A 221 26.52 50.09 -11.68
N GLN A 222 26.58 49.71 -12.96
CA GLN A 222 26.33 48.34 -13.39
C GLN A 222 27.30 47.39 -12.68
N HIS A 223 26.75 46.41 -11.95
CA HIS A 223 27.47 45.20 -11.55
C HIS A 223 27.24 44.13 -12.62
N PRO A 224 28.28 43.74 -13.40
CA PRO A 224 28.27 42.50 -14.14
C PRO A 224 28.93 41.44 -13.26
N ASN A 225 28.15 40.71 -12.47
CA ASN A 225 28.62 39.50 -11.78
C ASN A 225 27.34 38.67 -11.58
N GLY A 226 27.10 37.68 -12.43
CA GLY A 226 27.77 36.39 -12.21
C GLY A 226 26.94 35.66 -11.17
N TYR A 227 25.74 35.22 -11.57
CA TYR A 227 25.00 34.22 -10.81
C TYR A 227 25.75 32.90 -10.97
N ASP A 228 26.84 32.76 -10.22
CA ASP A 228 27.29 31.45 -9.77
C ASP A 228 26.20 30.95 -8.81
N GLU A 229 25.23 30.25 -9.40
CA GLU A 229 24.37 29.34 -8.66
C GLU A 229 25.29 28.50 -7.76
N PRO A 230 25.15 28.56 -6.42
CA PRO A 230 25.97 27.78 -5.53
C PRO A 230 25.62 26.33 -5.84
N THR A 231 26.48 25.73 -6.67
CA THR A 231 26.51 24.31 -6.92
C THR A 231 26.73 23.71 -5.54
N THR A 232 25.62 23.29 -4.93
CA THR A 232 25.66 22.64 -3.63
C THR A 232 26.62 21.49 -3.85
N PRO A 233 27.77 21.42 -3.15
CA PRO A 233 28.76 20.41 -3.44
C PRO A 233 28.03 19.07 -3.38
N LEU A 234 27.97 18.38 -4.52
CA LEU A 234 27.44 17.03 -4.64
C LEU A 234 28.15 16.24 -3.55
N ARG A 235 27.46 16.02 -2.42
CA ARG A 235 28.02 15.31 -1.28
C ARG A 235 28.50 13.99 -1.84
N SER A 236 29.82 13.81 -1.85
CA SER A 236 30.44 12.63 -2.39
C SER A 236 29.82 11.42 -1.68
N TYR A 237 29.02 10.64 -2.41
CA TYR A 237 28.27 9.49 -1.89
C TYR A 237 29.18 8.28 -1.58
N GLY A 238 30.49 8.51 -1.44
CA GLY A 238 31.50 7.52 -1.09
C GLY A 238 31.86 7.53 0.39
N ARG A 239 30.89 7.69 1.30
CA ARG A 239 31.17 7.53 2.73
C ARG A 239 31.45 6.05 2.96
N THR A 240 32.68 5.72 3.38
CA THR A 240 33.01 4.39 3.86
C THR A 240 32.05 4.04 4.99
N VAL A 241 31.19 3.07 4.75
CA VAL A 241 30.24 2.59 5.75
C VAL A 241 31.05 1.79 6.76
N GLY A 242 30.83 2.05 8.04
CA GLY A 242 31.53 1.36 9.12
C GLY A 242 31.35 -0.16 9.06
N PRO A 243 32.09 -0.90 9.91
CA PRO A 243 31.95 -2.35 10.02
C PRO A 243 30.49 -2.75 10.27
N ARG A 244 30.09 -3.93 9.77
CA ARG A 244 28.73 -4.48 9.84
C ARG A 244 28.20 -4.49 11.28
N THR A 245 27.34 -3.54 11.64
CA THR A 245 26.76 -3.39 12.98
C THR A 245 25.26 -3.69 12.96
N GLY A 246 24.89 -4.95 12.74
CA GLY A 246 23.47 -5.34 12.89
C GLY A 246 23.12 -6.70 12.30
N PRO A 247 21.90 -7.19 12.60
CA PRO A 247 21.33 -8.34 11.92
C PRO A 247 21.23 -8.01 10.43
N ALA A 248 21.67 -8.96 9.61
CA ALA A 248 21.71 -8.79 8.18
C ALA A 248 20.76 -9.77 7.51
N ARG A 249 20.10 -9.29 6.45
CA ARG A 249 19.18 -10.09 5.64
C ARG A 249 19.81 -10.36 4.29
N THR A 250 19.53 -11.51 3.69
CA THR A 250 19.99 -11.83 2.35
C THR A 250 19.05 -11.21 1.32
N ALA A 251 19.60 -10.51 0.33
CA ALA A 251 18.86 -9.90 -0.76
C ALA A 251 19.48 -10.27 -2.11
N VAL A 252 18.67 -10.16 -3.18
CA VAL A 252 19.11 -10.42 -4.55
C VAL A 252 19.40 -9.10 -5.26
N VAL A 253 20.58 -8.96 -5.87
CA VAL A 253 20.93 -7.77 -6.65
C VAL A 253 20.05 -7.70 -7.90
N ARG A 254 19.34 -6.59 -8.09
CA ARG A 254 18.56 -6.34 -9.32
C ARG A 254 19.29 -5.41 -10.27
N THR A 255 20.04 -4.44 -9.73
CA THR A 255 20.90 -3.58 -10.55
C THR A 255 22.30 -3.46 -9.94
N GLY A 256 23.33 -3.68 -10.76
CA GLY A 256 24.74 -3.58 -10.37
C GLY A 256 25.34 -2.18 -10.53
N LEU A 257 24.53 -1.12 -10.45
CA LEU A 257 25.01 0.26 -10.57
C LEU A 257 25.83 0.62 -9.32
N HIS A 258 26.96 1.31 -9.46
CA HIS A 258 27.87 1.66 -8.36
C HIS A 258 28.05 3.18 -8.31
N PRO A 259 27.98 3.85 -7.13
CA PRO A 259 27.94 3.30 -5.76
C PRO A 259 26.54 2.93 -5.23
N GLN A 260 25.49 3.08 -6.05
CA GLN A 260 24.11 2.82 -5.64
C GLN A 260 23.41 1.88 -6.61
N GLY A 261 22.67 0.91 -6.08
CA GLY A 261 21.89 -0.04 -6.85
C GLY A 261 20.54 -0.35 -6.20
N TYR A 262 19.86 -1.36 -6.75
CA TYR A 262 18.63 -1.90 -6.19
C TYR A 262 18.81 -3.37 -5.83
N VAL A 263 18.25 -3.74 -4.69
CA VAL A 263 18.23 -5.10 -4.17
C VAL A 263 16.78 -5.50 -3.90
N GLU A 264 16.46 -6.76 -4.15
CA GLU A 264 15.18 -7.34 -3.81
C GLU A 264 15.30 -8.09 -2.49
N LEU A 265 14.50 -7.67 -1.52
CA LEU A 265 14.35 -8.30 -0.22
C LEU A 265 12.86 -8.61 -0.04
N ASP A 266 12.53 -9.87 0.23
CA ASP A 266 11.14 -10.32 0.43
C ASP A 266 10.20 -9.91 -0.71
N ARG A 267 10.68 -10.01 -1.96
CA ARG A 267 9.99 -9.60 -3.21
C ARG A 267 9.69 -8.11 -3.35
N VAL A 268 10.26 -7.27 -2.48
CA VAL A 268 10.15 -5.81 -2.56
C VAL A 268 11.49 -5.22 -2.97
N LEU A 269 11.45 -4.25 -3.89
CA LEU A 269 12.64 -3.59 -4.40
C LEU A 269 13.03 -2.43 -3.48
N TYR A 270 14.24 -2.49 -2.93
CA TYR A 270 14.80 -1.45 -2.07
C TYR A 270 16.01 -0.79 -2.73
N ARG A 271 16.17 0.51 -2.48
CA ARG A 271 17.38 1.23 -2.84
C ARG A 271 18.51 0.83 -1.88
N ALA A 272 19.67 0.51 -2.42
CA ALA A 272 20.83 0.14 -1.65
C ALA A 272 22.09 0.91 -2.06
N VAL A 273 22.94 1.15 -1.07
CA VAL A 273 24.29 1.71 -1.24
C VAL A 273 25.30 0.59 -0.98
N TRP A 274 26.27 0.42 -1.86
CA TRP A 274 27.32 -0.58 -1.69
C TRP A 274 28.29 -0.15 -0.60
N ALA A 275 28.44 -0.97 0.44
CA ALA A 275 29.24 -0.62 1.61
C ALA A 275 30.75 -0.54 1.33
N GLU A 276 31.23 -1.22 0.29
CA GLU A 276 32.63 -1.23 -0.15
C GLU A 276 32.79 -0.42 -1.46
N PRO A 277 33.03 0.90 -1.41
CA PRO A 277 33.06 1.75 -2.60
C PRO A 277 34.18 1.43 -3.59
N HIS A 278 35.19 0.66 -3.19
CA HIS A 278 36.29 0.25 -4.07
C HIS A 278 36.08 -1.12 -4.73
N ARG A 279 34.98 -1.80 -4.40
CA ARG A 279 34.68 -3.13 -4.93
C ARG A 279 33.42 -3.05 -5.78
N PRO A 280 33.43 -3.56 -7.03
CA PRO A 280 32.23 -3.61 -7.83
C PRO A 280 31.21 -4.56 -7.17
N PRO A 281 29.91 -4.23 -7.24
CA PRO A 281 28.88 -5.12 -6.72
C PRO A 281 28.81 -6.43 -7.53
N PRO A 282 28.23 -7.49 -6.95
CA PRO A 282 27.83 -8.66 -7.75
C PRO A 282 26.92 -8.25 -8.90
N GLY A 283 26.97 -8.98 -10.01
CA GLY A 283 26.05 -8.78 -11.12
C GLY A 283 24.58 -9.03 -10.73
N PRO A 284 23.60 -8.59 -11.55
CA PRO A 284 22.20 -8.90 -11.33
C PRO A 284 21.95 -10.40 -11.13
N GLY A 285 21.13 -10.75 -10.13
CA GLY A 285 20.90 -12.12 -9.65
C GLY A 285 21.86 -12.59 -8.56
N GLY A 286 22.95 -11.84 -8.29
CA GLY A 286 23.88 -12.14 -7.20
C GLY A 286 23.26 -11.95 -5.82
N LEU A 287 23.79 -12.65 -4.82
CA LEU A 287 23.35 -12.54 -3.42
C LEU A 287 24.23 -11.58 -2.62
N VAL A 288 23.58 -10.69 -1.88
CA VAL A 288 24.22 -9.70 -1.00
C VAL A 288 23.56 -9.70 0.36
N ASP A 289 24.33 -9.31 1.38
CA ASP A 289 23.83 -9.14 2.73
C ASP A 289 23.46 -7.67 2.94
N VAL A 290 22.23 -7.37 3.35
CA VAL A 290 21.74 -6.01 3.55
C VAL A 290 21.52 -5.70 5.03
N THR A 291 21.85 -4.48 5.41
CA THR A 291 21.59 -3.93 6.75
C THR A 291 20.92 -2.57 6.62
N GLU A 292 20.08 -2.23 7.60
CA GLU A 292 19.49 -0.89 7.67
C GLU A 292 20.53 0.14 8.11
N SER A 293 20.44 1.35 7.56
CA SER A 293 21.27 2.47 8.02
C SER A 293 20.95 2.79 9.48
N ARG A 294 21.82 2.42 10.42
CA ARG A 294 21.70 2.84 11.83
C ARG A 294 22.84 3.83 12.12
N GLY A 295 22.51 5.12 12.19
CA GLY A 295 23.49 6.16 12.51
C GLY A 295 22.99 7.59 12.25
N GLU A 296 23.81 8.55 12.68
CA GLU A 296 23.60 9.98 12.47
C GLU A 296 23.69 10.28 10.96
N GLY A 297 22.54 10.58 10.34
CA GLY A 297 22.38 10.65 8.88
C GLY A 297 21.60 9.49 8.26
N HIS A 298 20.76 8.80 9.03
CA HIS A 298 19.78 7.83 8.53
C HIS A 298 18.96 8.44 7.39
N ILE A 299 19.12 7.88 6.19
CA ILE A 299 18.20 8.14 5.08
C ILE A 299 17.16 7.02 5.15
N PRO A 300 15.89 7.33 5.44
CA PRO A 300 14.84 6.32 5.41
C PRO A 300 14.84 5.61 4.05
N ASP A 301 14.54 4.31 4.06
CA ASP A 301 14.41 3.46 2.87
C ASP A 301 15.71 3.17 2.08
N VAL A 302 16.89 3.50 2.63
CA VAL A 302 18.18 3.14 2.04
C VAL A 302 18.86 2.04 2.84
N LEU A 303 19.12 0.91 2.18
CA LEU A 303 19.86 -0.21 2.74
C LEU A 303 21.36 -0.12 2.42
N TYR A 304 22.21 -0.65 3.30
CA TYR A 304 23.62 -0.87 3.00
C TYR A 304 23.84 -2.32 2.61
N ALA A 305 24.37 -2.55 1.42
CA ALA A 305 24.60 -3.87 0.87
C ALA A 305 26.09 -4.26 0.91
N TYR A 306 26.36 -5.44 1.44
CA TYR A 306 27.68 -6.05 1.60
C TYR A 306 27.78 -7.31 0.73
N PRO A 307 28.96 -7.64 0.19
CA PRO A 307 29.17 -8.93 -0.47
C PRO A 307 28.81 -10.07 0.48
N SER A 308 27.97 -11.02 0.04
CA SER A 308 27.64 -12.19 0.87
C SER A 308 28.90 -13.04 1.11
N ALA A 309 29.00 -13.66 2.28
CA ALA A 309 30.14 -14.53 2.61
C ALA A 309 30.34 -15.66 1.57
N GLN A 310 29.26 -16.14 0.97
CA GLN A 310 29.29 -17.15 -0.10
C GLN A 310 29.94 -16.62 -1.38
N SER A 311 29.59 -15.40 -1.80
CA SER A 311 30.21 -14.76 -2.96
C SER A 311 31.72 -14.49 -2.76
N ALA A 312 32.13 -14.18 -1.53
CA ALA A 312 33.53 -14.00 -1.18
C ALA A 312 34.34 -15.32 -1.26
N GLN A 313 33.72 -16.47 -0.96
CA GLN A 313 34.37 -17.78 -1.08
C GLN A 313 34.51 -18.24 -2.54
N SER A 314 33.50 -18.01 -3.39
CA SER A 314 33.57 -18.35 -4.82
C SER A 314 34.65 -17.56 -5.55
N ALA A 315 34.83 -16.27 -5.23
CA ALA A 315 35.89 -15.45 -5.83
C ALA A 315 37.31 -15.95 -5.49
N ARG A 316 37.52 -16.53 -4.29
CA ARG A 316 38.82 -17.08 -3.89
C ARG A 316 39.19 -18.39 -4.58
N ARG A 317 38.20 -19.17 -5.06
CA ARG A 317 38.45 -20.46 -5.73
C ARG A 317 38.90 -20.31 -7.18
N HIS A 318 38.58 -19.20 -7.85
CA HIS A 318 38.94 -18.96 -9.25
C HIS A 318 40.33 -18.33 -9.47
N VAL A 319 41.10 -18.10 -8.40
CA VAL A 319 42.44 -17.47 -8.46
C VAL A 319 43.57 -18.49 -8.17
N LYS A 320 43.29 -19.79 -8.26
CA LYS A 320 44.29 -20.87 -8.26
C LYS A 320 44.28 -21.55 -9.62
#